data_AF-A0A9W6B8D2-F1
#
_entry.id   AF-A0A9W6B8D2-F1
#
_cell.length_a   1.000
_cell.length_b   1.000
_cell.length_c   1.000
_cell.angle_alpha   90.00
_cell.angle_beta   90.00
_cell.angle_gamma   90.00
#
_symmetry.space_group_name_H-M   'P 1'
#
loop_
_entity.id
_entity.type
_entity.pdbx_description
1 polymer ?
#
loop_
_entity_poly.entity_id
_entity_poly.type
_entity_poly.pdbx_seq_one_letter_code
_entity_poly.pdbx_strand_id
1 'polypeptide(L)'
;MTHGSARVARQQVTLREQREVLMAVAVAECCGRDPVAWLSSHVFMCPNGHAYFVGECGCPTQAGSCYECGAQVGGSGHLLGAGNSLARELVARVQAEAGVR
;
A
#
# COMPACT_ATOMS: atom_id res chain seq x y z
N MET A 1 25.60 -7.12 -22.32
CA MET A 1 25.23 -5.88 -21.60
C MET A 1 24.32 -6.26 -20.44
N THR A 2 24.89 -6.80 -19.36
CA THR A 2 24.16 -7.15 -18.14
C THR A 2 24.03 -5.90 -17.29
N HIS A 3 22.84 -5.28 -17.25
CA HIS A 3 22.56 -4.17 -16.34
C HIS A 3 22.49 -4.74 -14.92
N GLY A 4 23.65 -4.76 -14.26
CA GLY A 4 23.76 -5.00 -12.82
C GLY A 4 23.08 -3.85 -12.08
N SER A 5 21.78 -3.98 -11.85
CA SER A 5 21.03 -3.04 -11.03
C SER A 5 21.48 -3.26 -9.57
N ALA A 6 22.46 -2.47 -9.15
CA ALA A 6 22.91 -2.43 -7.77
C ALA A 6 21.68 -2.12 -6.89
N ARG A 7 21.21 -3.11 -6.13
CA ARG A 7 20.20 -2.88 -5.08
C ARG A 7 20.83 -1.90 -4.10
N VAL A 8 20.48 -0.63 -4.23
CA VAL A 8 20.63 0.34 -3.14
C VAL A 8 20.02 -0.32 -1.91
N ALA A 9 20.81 -0.47 -0.84
CA ALA A 9 20.35 -1.06 0.40
C ALA A 9 19.11 -0.29 0.86
N ARG A 10 17.93 -0.92 0.73
CA ARG A 10 16.66 -0.28 1.04
C ARG A 10 16.61 -0.08 2.55
N GLN A 11 16.51 1.16 2.99
CA GLN A 11 16.35 1.50 4.40
C GLN A 11 15.05 0.87 4.92
N GLN A 12 15.12 0.27 6.11
CA GLN A 12 13.94 -0.30 6.77
C GLN A 12 13.10 0.86 7.33
N VAL A 13 11.86 0.98 6.84
CA VAL A 13 10.90 1.97 7.33
C VAL A 13 10.23 1.43 8.59
N THR A 14 10.21 2.22 9.65
CA THR A 14 9.55 1.88 10.91
C THR A 14 8.02 1.95 10.80
N LEU A 15 7.31 1.32 11.73
CA LEU A 15 5.85 1.40 11.83
C LEU A 15 5.35 2.85 11.93
N ARG A 16 6.05 3.66 12.74
CA ARG A 16 5.77 5.07 12.93
C ARG A 16 5.85 5.85 11.62
N GLU A 17 6.93 5.69 10.88
CA GLU A 17 7.12 6.35 9.58
C GLU A 17 6.09 5.87 8.56
N GLN A 18 5.81 4.56 8.52
CA GLN A 18 4.76 4.00 7.66
C GLN A 18 3.40 4.63 7.98
N ARG A 19 3.06 4.75 9.27
CA ARG A 19 1.84 5.41 9.72
C ARG A 19 1.81 6.87 9.30
N GLU A 20 2.89 7.62 9.53
CA GLU A 20 2.95 9.05 9.18
C GLU A 20 2.66 9.26 7.69
N VAL A 21 3.28 8.45 6.83
CA VAL A 21 3.06 8.50 5.37
C VAL A 21 1.63 8.08 5.01
N LEU A 22 1.15 6.94 5.50
CA LEU A 22 -0.18 6.43 5.14
C LEU A 22 -1.29 7.37 5.60
N MET A 23 -1.18 7.93 6.80
CA MET A 23 -2.16 8.90 7.31
C MET A 23 -2.11 10.21 6.54
N ALA A 24 -0.92 10.69 6.14
CA ALA A 24 -0.81 11.89 5.31
C ALA A 24 -1.54 11.73 3.97
N VAL A 25 -1.33 10.60 3.28
CA VAL A 25 -2.05 10.28 2.03
C VAL A 25 -3.54 10.16 2.29
N ALA A 26 -3.95 9.41 3.32
CA ALA A 26 -5.37 9.20 3.60
C ALA A 26 -6.10 10.52 3.90
N VAL A 27 -5.52 11.42 4.70
CA VAL A 27 -6.11 12.72 5.01
C VAL A 27 -6.22 13.61 3.78
N ALA A 28 -5.24 13.54 2.86
CA ALA A 28 -5.28 14.29 1.61
C ALA A 28 -6.40 13.80 0.66
N GLU A 29 -6.60 12.48 0.58
CA GLU A 29 -7.46 11.85 -0.43
C GLU A 29 -8.89 11.54 0.08
N CYS A 30 -9.14 11.51 1.40
CA CYS A 30 -10.41 11.02 1.93
C CYS A 30 -11.59 12.01 1.79
N CYS A 31 -11.42 13.19 1.19
CA CYS A 31 -12.44 14.25 1.10
C CYS A 31 -13.16 14.52 2.45
N GLY A 32 -12.44 14.51 3.57
CA GLY A 32 -12.99 14.73 4.92
C GLY A 32 -13.72 13.53 5.55
N ARG A 33 -13.67 12.34 4.92
CA ARG A 33 -14.12 11.08 5.53
C ARG A 33 -13.10 10.53 6.51
N ASP A 34 -13.46 9.46 7.21
CA ASP A 34 -12.53 8.78 8.13
C ASP A 34 -11.28 8.25 7.38
N PRO A 35 -10.06 8.71 7.73
CA PRO A 35 -8.84 8.31 7.03
C PRO A 35 -8.50 6.82 7.19
N VAL A 36 -8.84 6.21 8.32
CA VAL A 36 -8.54 4.78 8.57
C VAL A 36 -9.46 3.88 7.73
N ALA A 37 -10.74 4.24 7.61
CA ALA A 37 -11.68 3.60 6.71
C ALA A 37 -11.26 3.73 5.25
N TRP A 38 -10.69 4.89 4.86
CA TRP A 38 -10.13 5.07 3.53
C TRP A 38 -8.94 4.12 3.28
N LEU A 39 -7.98 4.02 4.20
CA LEU A 39 -6.85 3.08 4.09
C LEU A 39 -7.31 1.63 3.95
N SER A 40 -8.39 1.26 4.62
CA SER A 40 -8.95 -0.11 4.60
C SER A 40 -9.45 -0.56 3.21
N SER A 41 -9.69 0.37 2.28
CA SER A 41 -10.09 0.08 0.90
C SER A 41 -9.06 0.48 -0.16
N HIS A 42 -8.00 1.18 0.22
CA HIS A 42 -7.02 1.73 -0.74
C HIS A 42 -5.62 1.12 -0.59
N VAL A 43 -5.33 0.40 0.51
CA VAL A 43 -4.01 -0.22 0.73
C VAL A 43 -4.08 -1.73 0.51
N PHE A 44 -3.14 -2.23 -0.29
CA PHE A 44 -3.05 -3.61 -0.75
C PHE A 44 -1.67 -4.20 -0.52
N MET A 45 -1.58 -5.52 -0.56
CA MET A 45 -0.35 -6.30 -0.51
C MET A 45 -0.20 -7.07 -1.81
N CYS A 46 1.01 -7.07 -2.37
CA CYS A 46 1.35 -7.94 -3.47
C CYS A 46 1.41 -9.42 -3.00
N PRO A 47 1.49 -10.40 -3.91
CA PRO A 47 1.58 -11.82 -3.54
C PRO A 47 2.75 -12.19 -2.62
N ASN A 48 3.78 -11.33 -2.58
CA ASN A 48 4.97 -11.49 -1.75
C ASN A 48 4.95 -10.63 -0.48
N GLY A 49 3.83 -9.96 -0.16
CA GLY A 49 3.66 -9.24 1.11
C GLY A 49 4.17 -7.80 1.14
N HIS A 50 4.47 -7.18 0.00
CA HIS A 50 4.87 -5.76 -0.05
C HIS A 50 3.64 -4.85 -0.21
N ALA A 51 3.59 -3.78 0.56
CA ALA A 51 2.48 -2.83 0.53
C ALA A 51 2.51 -1.95 -0.72
N TYR A 52 1.34 -1.68 -1.28
CA TYR A 52 1.11 -0.65 -2.29
C TYR A 52 -0.29 -0.05 -2.08
N PHE A 53 -0.56 1.09 -2.69
CA PHE A 53 -1.89 1.69 -2.62
C PHE A 53 -2.46 1.90 -4.02
N VAL A 54 -3.80 1.88 -4.11
CA VAL A 54 -4.57 2.25 -5.29
C VAL A 54 -5.34 3.51 -4.92
N GLY A 55 -5.08 4.61 -5.63
CA GLY A 55 -5.75 5.89 -5.41
C GLY A 55 -7.17 5.94 -5.99
N GLU A 56 -7.70 7.16 -6.10
CA GLU A 56 -9.01 7.48 -6.68
C GLU A 56 -10.19 6.73 -6.03
N CYS A 57 -10.74 5.72 -6.70
CA CYS A 57 -11.90 4.96 -6.22
C CYS A 57 -11.53 3.77 -5.31
N GLY A 58 -10.24 3.48 -5.14
CA GLY A 58 -9.73 2.35 -4.36
C GLY A 58 -9.85 0.98 -5.07
N CYS A 59 -10.51 0.92 -6.22
CA CYS A 59 -10.64 -0.30 -7.01
C CYS A 59 -9.59 -0.36 -8.14
N PRO A 60 -8.80 -1.43 -8.25
CA PRO A 60 -7.75 -1.53 -9.28
C PRO A 60 -8.32 -1.56 -10.70
N THR A 61 -7.91 -0.61 -11.53
CA THR A 61 -8.24 -0.55 -12.97
C THR A 61 -7.04 -0.79 -13.87
N GLN A 62 -5.83 -0.69 -13.31
CA GLN A 62 -4.57 -0.87 -14.01
C GLN A 62 -3.65 -1.84 -13.25
N ALA A 63 -2.90 -2.62 -14.01
CA ALA A 63 -1.87 -3.50 -13.48
C ALA A 63 -0.48 -2.85 -13.60
N GLY A 64 0.38 -3.12 -12.62
CA GLY A 64 1.76 -2.67 -12.60
C GLY A 64 2.69 -3.71 -11.99
N SER A 65 3.92 -3.31 -11.68
CA SER A 65 4.91 -4.17 -11.04
C SER A 65 5.21 -3.67 -9.63
N CYS A 66 5.24 -4.58 -8.67
CA CYS A 66 5.68 -4.30 -7.31
C CYS A 66 7.11 -3.73 -7.35
N TYR A 67 7.30 -2.54 -6.80
CA TYR A 67 8.61 -1.88 -6.76
C TYR A 67 9.67 -2.70 -6.00
N GLU A 68 9.22 -3.60 -5.11
CA GLU A 68 10.13 -4.38 -4.29
C GLU A 68 10.59 -5.68 -4.95
N CYS A 69 9.64 -6.47 -5.44
CA CYS A 69 9.87 -7.84 -5.91
C CYS A 69 9.54 -8.08 -7.39
N GLY A 70 8.98 -7.10 -8.08
CA GLY A 70 8.58 -7.21 -9.50
C GLY A 70 7.31 -8.02 -9.76
N ALA A 71 6.69 -8.63 -8.75
CA ALA A 71 5.41 -9.33 -8.90
C ALA A 71 4.31 -8.38 -9.41
N GLN A 72 3.33 -8.92 -10.14
CA GLN A 72 2.20 -8.13 -10.65
C GLN A 72 1.33 -7.60 -9.49
N VAL A 73 1.06 -6.29 -9.52
CA VAL A 73 0.19 -5.58 -8.57
C VAL A 73 -0.97 -4.90 -9.30
N GLY A 74 -1.98 -4.47 -8.55
CA GLY A 74 -3.16 -3.81 -9.10
C GLY A 74 -4.13 -4.82 -9.72
N GLY A 75 -4.68 -4.50 -10.88
CA GLY A 75 -5.71 -5.31 -11.52
C GLY A 75 -6.34 -4.65 -12.74
N SER A 76 -7.55 -5.03 -13.10
CA SER A 76 -8.24 -4.46 -14.27
C SER A 76 -9.75 -4.46 -14.09
N GLY A 77 -10.43 -3.49 -14.69
CA GLY A 77 -11.90 -3.42 -14.65
C GLY A 77 -12.49 -3.41 -13.23
N HIS A 78 -11.84 -2.72 -12.29
CA HIS A 78 -12.18 -2.69 -10.86
C HIS A 78 -12.01 -4.03 -10.12
N LEU A 79 -11.33 -5.00 -10.73
CA LEU A 79 -11.03 -6.29 -10.13
C LEU A 79 -9.57 -6.36 -9.71
N LEU A 80 -9.35 -6.82 -8.49
CA LEU A 80 -8.01 -7.06 -7.94
C LEU A 80 -7.37 -8.27 -8.64
N GLY A 81 -6.12 -8.11 -9.08
CA GLY A 81 -5.35 -9.16 -9.73
C GLY A 81 -5.04 -10.32 -8.79
N ALA A 82 -4.93 -11.54 -9.34
CA ALA A 82 -4.71 -12.75 -8.57
C ALA A 82 -3.50 -12.66 -7.62
N GLY A 83 -3.66 -13.19 -6.40
CA GLY A 83 -2.62 -13.19 -5.36
C GLY A 83 -2.42 -11.85 -4.66
N ASN A 84 -2.99 -10.75 -5.14
CA ASN A 84 -3.03 -9.51 -4.39
C ASN A 84 -4.14 -9.57 -3.32
N SER A 85 -3.99 -8.80 -2.25
CA SER A 85 -4.95 -8.76 -1.15
C SER A 85 -5.01 -7.37 -0.52
N LEU A 86 -6.08 -7.08 0.23
CA LEU A 86 -6.12 -5.88 1.07
C LEU A 86 -5.09 -5.99 2.20
N ALA A 87 -4.41 -4.90 2.52
CA ALA A 87 -3.40 -4.83 3.56
C ALA A 87 -4.00 -4.72 4.98
N ARG A 88 -4.98 -5.58 5.31
CA ARG A 88 -5.78 -5.50 6.54
C ARG A 88 -4.91 -5.42 7.80
N GLU A 89 -3.87 -6.25 7.88
CA GLU A 89 -2.95 -6.30 9.01
C GLU A 89 -2.13 -5.00 9.16
N LEU A 90 -1.67 -4.44 8.04
CA LEU A 90 -0.93 -3.17 8.06
C LEU A 90 -1.85 -2.03 8.53
N VAL A 91 -3.07 -1.95 8.00
CA VAL A 91 -4.03 -0.91 8.40
C VAL A 91 -4.39 -1.06 9.89
N ALA A 92 -4.58 -2.27 10.38
CA ALA A 92 -4.83 -2.53 11.81
C ALA A 92 -3.66 -2.06 12.68
N ARG A 93 -2.41 -2.32 12.29
CA ARG A 93 -1.22 -1.86 13.03
C ARG A 93 -1.08 -0.34 13.02
N VAL A 94 -1.33 0.31 11.87
CA VAL A 94 -1.34 1.77 11.74
C VAL A 94 -2.41 2.40 12.64
N GLN A 95 -3.60 1.79 12.70
CA GLN A 95 -4.67 2.23 13.59
C GLN A 95 -4.32 2.02 15.08
N ALA A 96 -3.76 0.86 15.42
CA ALA A 96 -3.38 0.54 16.80
C ALA A 96 -2.30 1.50 17.32
N GLU A 97 -1.33 1.85 16.48
CA GLU A 97 -0.31 2.85 16.81
C GLU A 97 -0.95 4.22 17.09
N ALA A 98 -2.10 4.56 16.48
CA ALA A 98 -2.85 5.77 16.78
C ALA A 98 -3.56 5.80 18.13
N GLY A 99 -3.79 4.62 18.72
CA GLY A 99 -4.42 4.46 20.03
C GLY A 99 -3.45 4.46 21.22
N VAL A 100 -2.13 4.35 20.99
CA VAL A 100 -1.14 4.40 22.08
C VAL A 100 -0.87 5.86 22.43
N ARG A 101 -1.58 6.35 23.45
CA ARG A 101 -1.32 7.63 24.13
C ARG A 101 -0.54 7.38 25.41
#